data_AF-A0A397C316-F1
#
_entry.id   AF-A0A397C316-F1
#
_cell.length_a   1.000
_cell.length_b   1.000
_cell.length_c   1.000
_cell.angle_alpha   90.00
_cell.angle_beta   90.00
_cell.angle_gamma   90.00
#
_symmetry.space_group_name_H-M   'P 1'
#
loop_
_entity.id
_entity.type
_entity.pdbx_description
1 polymer ?
#
loop_
_entity_poly.entity_id
_entity_poly.type
_entity_poly.pdbx_seq_one_letter_code
_entity_poly.pdbx_strand_id
1 'polypeptide(L)'
;MTLGQLVHVPDFNYFESMSALELMDPKMDSGMLAPDEVILTVAERLEKGLVPLTFTSAADLLATLDRMEQCEAAWRNGQPMAQSLLTCLYFHPCVSSALVNAGPLAASSVSVSDTLGCILNAYLSLALKSVTVQRYAIHRADIYEEEDFSPLNSDLALGDGISDDLVVYWLDLAEKRLELLVKGSKSKKKTAVEALHGDPGIATDFAALFLCRLTFRRHFYAGLSALGSAESPDLEAAAASFDAAHVVLQRMATERLEAADICFQGHAMGFDMHMSRLLASTMPPREAKLDSAADAFAQTTQLCRHLGLACTPPLDIKGMDDLKAYLTHLSSLRPNILVRSYAA
;
A
#
# COMPACT_ATOMS: atom_id res chain seq x y z
N MET A 1 -26.77 -12.43 47.22
CA MET A 1 -25.44 -12.92 46.81
C MET A 1 -24.49 -12.69 47.97
N THR A 2 -23.70 -13.69 48.34
CA THR A 2 -22.58 -13.50 49.26
C THR A 2 -21.34 -13.07 48.47
N LEU A 3 -20.37 -12.47 49.16
CA LEU A 3 -19.09 -12.12 48.57
C LEU A 3 -18.46 -13.35 47.89
N GLY A 4 -18.03 -13.21 46.63
CA GLY A 4 -17.42 -14.30 45.84
C GLY A 4 -18.40 -15.13 45.00
N GLN A 5 -19.71 -14.82 44.99
CA GLN A 5 -20.67 -15.46 44.08
C GLN A 5 -20.83 -14.65 42.80
N LEU A 6 -20.78 -15.32 41.64
CA LEU A 6 -21.10 -14.75 40.32
C LEU A 6 -22.40 -15.38 39.79
N VAL A 7 -23.29 -14.55 39.25
CA VAL A 7 -24.46 -15.05 38.50
C VAL A 7 -24.12 -15.08 37.03
N HIS A 8 -24.20 -16.27 36.44
CA HIS A 8 -23.95 -16.53 35.04
C HIS A 8 -24.86 -17.65 34.53
N VAL A 9 -24.95 -17.83 33.21
CA VAL A 9 -25.68 -18.96 32.61
C VAL A 9 -24.91 -20.28 32.84
N PRO A 10 -25.59 -21.44 32.90
CA PRO A 10 -24.93 -22.72 33.24
C PRO A 10 -23.72 -23.07 32.36
N ASP A 11 -23.74 -22.68 31.08
CA ASP A 11 -22.69 -23.00 30.10
C ASP A 11 -21.58 -21.93 30.03
N PHE A 12 -21.62 -20.89 30.86
CA PHE A 12 -20.62 -19.82 30.84
C PHE A 12 -19.27 -20.29 31.37
N ASN A 13 -18.22 -20.10 30.57
CA ASN A 13 -16.85 -20.44 30.92
C ASN A 13 -16.05 -19.19 31.31
N TYR A 14 -15.48 -19.19 32.52
CA TYR A 14 -14.64 -18.09 33.00
C TYR A 14 -13.42 -17.82 32.12
N PHE A 15 -12.88 -18.84 31.43
CA PHE A 15 -11.77 -18.65 30.52
C PHE A 15 -12.13 -17.71 29.37
N GLU A 16 -13.37 -17.75 28.88
CA GLU A 16 -13.85 -16.85 27.83
C GLU A 16 -13.94 -15.40 28.30
N SER A 17 -14.09 -15.16 29.60
CA SER A 17 -14.11 -13.80 30.16
C SER A 17 -12.72 -13.16 30.26
N MET A 18 -11.63 -13.93 30.07
CA MET A 18 -10.27 -13.38 30.12
C MET A 18 -9.93 -12.48 28.92
N SER A 19 -10.68 -12.59 27.82
CA SER A 19 -10.56 -11.70 26.64
C SER A 19 -11.56 -10.55 26.65
N ALA A 20 -12.36 -10.40 27.72
CA ALA A 20 -13.35 -9.33 27.81
C ALA A 20 -12.67 -7.95 27.87
N LEU A 21 -13.25 -6.97 27.18
CA LEU A 21 -12.85 -5.57 27.25
C LEU A 21 -13.45 -4.90 28.48
N GLU A 22 -12.65 -4.06 29.14
CA GLU A 22 -13.10 -3.22 30.25
C GLU A 22 -13.51 -1.84 29.72
N LEU A 23 -14.79 -1.51 29.87
CA LEU A 23 -15.31 -0.18 29.51
C LEU A 23 -14.75 0.88 30.46
N MET A 24 -14.51 2.09 29.94
CA MET A 24 -13.92 3.22 30.66
C MET A 24 -12.45 3.05 31.09
N ASP A 25 -11.78 1.97 30.72
CA ASP A 25 -10.32 1.87 30.80
C ASP A 25 -9.68 2.42 29.51
N PRO A 26 -8.84 3.48 29.57
CA PRO A 26 -8.19 4.06 28.39
C PRO A 26 -7.35 3.11 27.53
N LYS A 27 -6.91 1.97 28.09
CA LYS A 27 -6.10 0.95 27.40
C LYS A 27 -6.94 -0.17 26.79
N MET A 28 -8.17 -0.37 27.25
CA MET A 28 -9.03 -1.48 26.82
C MET A 28 -10.25 -0.98 26.02
N ASP A 29 -10.74 0.23 26.31
CA ASP A 29 -11.90 0.83 25.66
C ASP A 29 -11.47 1.73 24.49
N SER A 30 -11.77 1.30 23.26
CA SER A 30 -11.47 2.11 22.07
C SER A 30 -12.33 3.37 21.96
N GLY A 31 -13.48 3.41 22.66
CA GLY A 31 -14.39 4.55 22.75
C GLY A 31 -14.05 5.54 23.87
N MET A 32 -13.07 5.23 24.73
CA MET A 32 -12.60 6.15 25.76
C MET A 32 -11.67 7.19 25.15
N LEU A 33 -12.25 8.34 24.82
CA LEU A 33 -11.58 9.46 24.14
C LEU A 33 -11.14 10.54 25.13
N ALA A 34 -10.12 11.31 24.73
CA ALA A 34 -9.83 12.55 25.43
C ALA A 34 -11.03 13.53 25.31
N PRO A 35 -11.22 14.46 26.28
CA PRO A 35 -12.42 15.31 26.35
C PRO A 35 -12.77 16.11 25.08
N ASP A 36 -11.78 16.38 24.23
CA ASP A 36 -11.92 17.16 22.99
C ASP A 36 -11.77 16.31 21.71
N GLU A 37 -11.60 14.99 21.86
CA GLU A 37 -11.34 14.08 20.75
C GLU A 37 -12.66 13.49 20.24
N VAL A 38 -12.90 13.61 18.93
CA VAL A 38 -14.05 13.01 18.27
C VAL A 38 -13.54 12.02 17.24
N ILE A 39 -13.95 10.76 17.37
CA ILE A 39 -13.67 9.77 16.35
C ILE A 39 -14.66 9.96 15.20
N LEU A 40 -14.14 10.44 14.06
CA LEU A 40 -14.92 10.53 12.82
C LEU A 40 -14.63 9.33 11.93
N THR A 41 -15.68 8.76 11.35
CA THR A 41 -15.57 7.77 10.29
C THR A 41 -14.93 8.37 9.04
N VAL A 42 -14.40 7.53 8.16
CA VAL A 42 -13.74 8.02 6.93
C VAL A 42 -14.74 8.74 6.01
N ALA A 43 -16.00 8.29 5.95
CA ALA A 43 -17.05 8.95 5.20
C ALA A 43 -17.34 10.36 5.74
N GLU A 44 -17.49 10.52 7.07
CA GLU A 44 -17.71 11.85 7.67
C GLU A 44 -16.51 12.79 7.47
N ARG A 45 -15.29 12.25 7.49
CA ARG A 45 -14.08 13.04 7.19
C ARG A 45 -14.06 13.52 5.75
N LEU A 46 -14.49 12.66 4.81
CA LEU A 46 -14.61 13.02 3.40
C LEU A 46 -15.66 14.11 3.20
N GLU A 47 -16.84 13.98 3.81
CA GLU A 47 -17.92 14.98 3.75
C GLU A 47 -17.50 16.34 4.33
N LYS A 48 -16.71 16.33 5.41
CA LYS A 48 -16.15 17.54 6.04
C LYS A 48 -14.92 18.11 5.31
N GLY A 49 -14.46 17.48 4.23
CA GLY A 49 -13.28 17.91 3.48
C GLY A 49 -11.95 17.75 4.23
N LEU A 50 -11.90 16.85 5.23
CA LEU A 50 -10.70 16.56 6.03
C LEU A 50 -9.73 15.60 5.33
N VAL A 51 -10.15 15.00 4.21
CA VAL A 51 -9.30 14.16 3.34
C VAL A 51 -8.95 14.94 2.08
N PRO A 52 -7.68 15.31 1.85
CA PRO A 52 -7.30 16.05 0.65
C PRO A 52 -7.48 15.20 -0.61
N LEU A 53 -8.38 15.63 -1.49
CA LEU A 53 -8.60 15.00 -2.80
C LEU A 53 -7.74 15.60 -3.91
N THR A 54 -7.17 16.77 -3.67
CA THR A 54 -6.28 17.48 -4.59
C THR A 54 -5.03 17.92 -3.85
N PHE A 55 -3.92 17.99 -4.58
CA PHE A 55 -2.62 18.40 -4.06
C PHE A 55 -2.13 19.61 -4.82
N THR A 56 -1.56 20.59 -4.11
CA THR A 56 -0.94 21.78 -4.69
C THR A 56 0.58 21.71 -4.64
N SER A 57 1.14 20.92 -3.73
CA SER A 57 2.58 20.71 -3.52
C SER A 57 3.00 19.33 -4.00
N ALA A 58 4.03 19.28 -4.85
CA ALA A 58 4.63 18.02 -5.30
C ALA A 58 5.33 17.28 -4.15
N ALA A 59 5.93 17.99 -3.19
CA ALA A 59 6.59 17.38 -2.04
C ALA A 59 5.58 16.64 -1.14
N ASP A 60 4.40 17.23 -0.91
CA ASP A 60 3.37 16.62 -0.07
C ASP A 60 2.77 15.37 -0.73
N LEU A 61 2.57 15.41 -2.06
CA LEU A 61 2.17 14.20 -2.79
C LEU A 61 3.25 13.12 -2.68
N LEU A 62 4.54 13.48 -2.88
CA LEU A 62 5.64 12.52 -2.79
C LEU A 62 5.67 11.83 -1.41
N ALA A 63 5.61 12.62 -0.34
CA ALA A 63 5.56 12.11 1.03
C ALA A 63 4.33 11.23 1.28
N THR A 64 3.19 11.57 0.67
CA THR A 64 1.96 10.79 0.74
C THR A 64 2.11 9.43 0.05
N LEU A 65 2.68 9.39 -1.17
CA LEU A 65 2.91 8.13 -1.89
C LEU A 65 3.89 7.21 -1.14
N ASP A 66 4.96 7.79 -0.58
CA ASP A 66 5.93 7.02 0.21
C ASP A 66 5.28 6.48 1.49
N ARG A 67 4.40 7.25 2.13
CA ARG A 67 3.62 6.79 3.29
C ARG A 67 2.61 5.69 2.94
N MET A 68 2.01 5.72 1.75
CA MET A 68 1.17 4.61 1.28
C MET A 68 1.97 3.31 1.16
N GLU A 69 3.20 3.37 0.62
CA GLU A 69 4.10 2.21 0.56
C GLU A 69 4.49 1.72 1.96
N GLN A 70 4.76 2.62 2.92
CA GLN A 70 5.04 2.26 4.31
C GLN A 70 3.86 1.48 4.93
N CYS A 71 2.62 1.92 4.70
CA CYS A 71 1.42 1.24 5.20
C CYS A 71 1.27 -0.17 4.59
N GLU A 72 1.54 -0.32 3.30
CA GLU A 72 1.46 -1.60 2.61
C GLU A 72 2.60 -2.55 3.01
N ALA A 73 3.82 -2.04 3.18
CA ALA A 73 4.96 -2.82 3.64
C ALA A 73 4.75 -3.35 5.08
N ALA A 74 4.23 -2.51 5.97
CA ALA A 74 3.86 -2.91 7.33
C ALA A 74 2.83 -4.04 7.34
N TRP A 75 1.78 -3.95 6.51
CA TRP A 75 0.78 -5.00 6.35
C TRP A 75 1.38 -6.31 5.82
N ARG A 76 2.21 -6.23 4.77
CA ARG A 76 2.93 -7.38 4.22
C ARG A 76 3.89 -8.06 5.20
N ASN A 77 4.32 -7.36 6.24
CA ASN A 77 5.19 -7.88 7.29
C ASN A 77 4.42 -8.36 8.54
N GLY A 78 3.10 -8.52 8.43
CA GLY A 78 2.26 -9.14 9.45
C GLY A 78 1.59 -8.17 10.41
N GLN A 79 1.72 -6.85 10.23
CA GLN A 79 0.89 -5.92 11.00
C GLN A 79 -0.59 -6.04 10.58
N PRO A 80 -1.55 -5.99 11.52
CA PRO A 80 -2.97 -6.05 11.18
C PRO A 80 -3.38 -4.98 10.19
N MET A 81 -4.27 -5.31 9.26
CA MET A 81 -4.69 -4.39 8.19
C MET A 81 -5.30 -3.09 8.75
N ALA A 82 -6.06 -3.17 9.86
CA ALA A 82 -6.62 -2.00 10.56
C ALA A 82 -5.56 -1.09 11.20
N GLN A 83 -4.36 -1.62 11.48
CA GLN A 83 -3.24 -0.92 12.14
C GLN A 83 -2.09 -0.62 11.16
N SER A 84 -2.27 -0.86 9.87
CA SER A 84 -1.25 -0.62 8.86
C SER A 84 -1.88 -0.02 7.60
N LEU A 85 -2.36 -0.86 6.68
CA LEU A 85 -2.93 -0.42 5.41
C LEU A 85 -4.06 0.61 5.59
N LEU A 86 -5.03 0.35 6.45
CA LEU A 86 -6.24 1.19 6.58
C LEU A 86 -6.05 2.44 7.45
N THR A 87 -4.83 2.67 7.92
CA THR A 87 -4.43 3.98 8.43
C THR A 87 -4.32 5.00 7.30
N CYS A 88 -4.09 4.55 6.07
CA CYS A 88 -4.20 5.37 4.86
C CYS A 88 -5.68 5.54 4.48
N LEU A 89 -6.19 6.75 4.57
CA LEU A 89 -7.59 7.06 4.27
C LEU A 89 -7.91 6.86 2.79
N TYR A 90 -6.92 6.98 1.90
CA TYR A 90 -7.09 6.77 0.46
C TYR A 90 -7.43 5.33 0.06
N PHE A 91 -7.09 4.34 0.90
CA PHE A 91 -7.44 2.94 0.63
C PHE A 91 -8.89 2.59 1.00
N HIS A 92 -9.62 3.50 1.65
CA HIS A 92 -11.02 3.27 1.98
C HIS A 92 -11.91 3.45 0.74
N PRO A 93 -12.89 2.55 0.50
CA PRO A 93 -13.73 2.58 -0.71
C PRO A 93 -14.42 3.92 -0.99
N CYS A 94 -14.85 4.64 0.05
CA CYS A 94 -15.48 5.95 -0.11
C CYS A 94 -14.53 7.02 -0.67
N VAL A 95 -13.24 6.96 -0.34
CA VAL A 95 -12.22 7.90 -0.84
C VAL A 95 -11.68 7.44 -2.18
N SER A 96 -11.36 6.15 -2.31
CA SER A 96 -10.80 5.60 -3.56
C SER A 96 -11.78 5.71 -4.72
N SER A 97 -13.07 5.47 -4.49
CA SER A 97 -14.11 5.68 -5.52
C SER A 97 -14.25 7.14 -5.92
N ALA A 98 -14.18 8.08 -4.96
CA ALA A 98 -14.26 9.52 -5.25
C ALA A 98 -13.07 10.00 -6.10
N LEU A 99 -11.89 9.39 -5.95
CA LEU A 99 -10.67 9.75 -6.69
C LEU A 99 -10.56 9.03 -8.03
N VAL A 100 -10.58 7.70 -8.02
CA VAL A 100 -10.30 6.86 -9.19
C VAL A 100 -11.44 6.90 -10.19
N ASN A 101 -12.69 6.96 -9.72
CA ASN A 101 -13.88 6.99 -10.58
C ASN A 101 -14.34 8.41 -10.95
N ALA A 102 -13.53 9.44 -10.67
CA ALA A 102 -13.81 10.84 -11.03
C ALA A 102 -13.93 11.07 -12.57
N GLY A 103 -13.63 10.04 -13.37
CA GLY A 103 -13.71 10.08 -14.83
C GLY A 103 -12.47 10.67 -15.49
N PRO A 104 -12.40 10.61 -16.83
CA PRO A 104 -11.25 11.12 -17.57
C PRO A 104 -11.10 12.64 -17.40
N LEU A 105 -9.85 13.09 -17.24
CA LEU A 105 -9.54 14.50 -17.17
C LEU A 105 -9.81 15.18 -18.52
N ALA A 106 -10.35 16.40 -18.48
CA ALA A 106 -10.56 17.20 -19.70
C ALA A 106 -9.21 17.45 -20.40
N ALA A 107 -9.18 17.45 -21.73
CA ALA A 107 -7.93 17.67 -22.49
C ALA A 107 -7.26 19.03 -22.21
N SER A 108 -8.02 20.01 -21.68
CA SER A 108 -7.56 21.33 -21.26
C SER A 108 -7.09 21.40 -19.80
N SER A 109 -7.11 20.28 -19.07
CA SER A 109 -6.63 20.20 -17.68
C SER A 109 -5.11 20.05 -17.69
N VAL A 110 -4.43 21.12 -17.32
CA VAL A 110 -2.98 21.18 -17.47
C VAL A 110 -2.27 21.79 -16.27
N SER A 111 -3.03 22.03 -15.20
CA SER A 111 -2.50 22.62 -13.99
C SER A 111 -1.57 21.66 -13.24
N VAL A 112 -0.79 22.21 -12.31
CA VAL A 112 -0.02 21.40 -11.36
C VAL A 112 -0.93 20.44 -10.59
N SER A 113 -2.07 20.93 -10.09
CA SER A 113 -3.04 20.10 -9.36
C SER A 113 -3.60 18.96 -10.21
N ASP A 114 -3.87 19.20 -11.48
CA ASP A 114 -4.35 18.16 -12.40
C ASP A 114 -3.28 17.08 -12.62
N THR A 115 -2.02 17.48 -12.73
CA THR A 115 -0.90 16.56 -12.94
C THR A 115 -0.65 15.72 -11.69
N LEU A 116 -0.67 16.34 -10.51
CA LEU A 116 -0.56 15.65 -9.22
C LEU A 116 -1.74 14.70 -8.98
N GLY A 117 -2.96 15.11 -9.34
CA GLY A 117 -4.15 14.25 -9.29
C GLY A 117 -4.04 13.01 -10.18
N CYS A 118 -3.55 13.16 -11.42
CA CYS A 118 -3.29 12.01 -12.30
C CYS A 118 -2.28 11.03 -11.70
N ILE A 119 -1.19 11.55 -11.13
CA ILE A 119 -0.15 10.73 -10.49
C ILE A 119 -0.73 9.96 -9.30
N LEU A 120 -1.50 10.65 -8.44
CA LEU A 120 -2.18 10.03 -7.31
C LEU A 120 -3.14 8.92 -7.77
N ASN A 121 -4.00 9.20 -8.75
CA ASN A 121 -4.97 8.22 -9.25
C ASN A 121 -4.30 7.00 -9.88
N ALA A 122 -3.22 7.21 -10.66
CA ALA A 122 -2.43 6.13 -11.23
C ALA A 122 -1.78 5.26 -10.15
N TYR A 123 -1.14 5.88 -9.16
CA TYR A 123 -0.50 5.15 -8.06
C TYR A 123 -1.52 4.42 -7.19
N LEU A 124 -2.61 5.10 -6.79
CA LEU A 124 -3.65 4.56 -5.92
C LEU A 124 -4.37 3.38 -6.57
N SER A 125 -4.72 3.48 -7.86
CA SER A 125 -5.39 2.38 -8.57
C SER A 125 -4.50 1.14 -8.68
N LEU A 126 -3.21 1.29 -9.00
CA LEU A 126 -2.24 0.20 -9.00
C LEU A 126 -2.02 -0.38 -7.60
N ALA A 127 -1.94 0.46 -6.57
CA ALA A 127 -1.77 0.00 -5.19
C ALA A 127 -2.98 -0.81 -4.72
N LEU A 128 -4.20 -0.33 -4.95
CA LEU A 128 -5.45 -1.05 -4.61
C LEU A 128 -5.55 -2.40 -5.32
N LYS A 129 -5.24 -2.43 -6.62
CA LYS A 129 -5.18 -3.68 -7.40
C LYS A 129 -4.11 -4.64 -6.87
N SER A 130 -2.91 -4.13 -6.59
CA SER A 130 -1.81 -4.94 -6.03
C SER A 130 -2.20 -5.54 -4.68
N VAL A 131 -2.75 -4.74 -3.77
CA VAL A 131 -3.22 -5.19 -2.45
C VAL A 131 -4.32 -6.24 -2.59
N THR A 132 -5.23 -6.07 -3.54
CA THR A 132 -6.31 -7.03 -3.81
C THR A 132 -5.77 -8.39 -4.24
N VAL A 133 -4.82 -8.42 -5.20
CA VAL A 133 -4.17 -9.66 -5.64
C VAL A 133 -3.40 -10.32 -4.48
N GLN A 134 -2.65 -9.55 -3.70
CA GLN A 134 -1.92 -10.05 -2.53
C GLN A 134 -2.87 -10.67 -1.50
N ARG A 135 -3.99 -10.00 -1.21
CA ARG A 135 -4.99 -10.50 -0.27
C ARG A 135 -5.60 -11.82 -0.74
N TYR A 136 -5.91 -11.96 -2.03
CA TYR A 136 -6.41 -13.22 -2.59
C TYR A 136 -5.38 -14.35 -2.50
N ALA A 137 -4.11 -14.07 -2.77
CA ALA A 137 -3.05 -15.06 -2.62
C ALA A 137 -2.92 -15.54 -1.16
N ILE A 138 -2.94 -14.61 -0.21
CA ILE A 138 -2.82 -14.92 1.22
C ILE A 138 -4.01 -15.74 1.72
N HIS A 139 -5.24 -15.36 1.37
CA HIS A 139 -6.44 -16.12 1.75
C HIS A 139 -6.48 -17.52 1.14
N ARG A 140 -6.00 -17.68 -0.09
CA ARG A 140 -5.94 -18.99 -0.76
C ARG A 140 -4.95 -19.94 -0.09
N ALA A 141 -3.87 -19.41 0.47
CA ALA A 141 -2.80 -20.22 1.06
C ALA A 141 -3.15 -20.84 2.43
N ASP A 142 -4.39 -20.67 2.90
CA ASP A 142 -4.91 -21.21 4.17
C ASP A 142 -3.99 -20.91 5.36
N ILE A 143 -3.44 -19.69 5.37
CA ILE A 143 -2.54 -19.23 6.41
C ILE A 143 -3.37 -18.90 7.65
N TYR A 144 -2.92 -19.38 8.81
CA TYR A 144 -3.64 -19.23 10.07
C TYR A 144 -3.90 -17.75 10.42
N GLU A 145 -5.19 -17.40 10.44
CA GLU A 145 -5.71 -16.08 10.81
C GLU A 145 -5.30 -15.74 12.25
N GLU A 146 -4.90 -14.49 12.49
CA GLU A 146 -4.41 -13.94 13.77
C GLU A 146 -3.04 -14.44 14.28
N GLU A 147 -2.49 -15.54 13.73
CA GLU A 147 -1.12 -15.99 14.03
C GLU A 147 -0.11 -15.42 13.04
N ASP A 148 -0.37 -15.58 11.74
CA ASP A 148 0.52 -15.15 10.66
C ASP A 148 0.00 -13.88 9.94
N PHE A 149 -1.32 -13.64 9.98
CA PHE A 149 -1.97 -12.56 9.26
C PHE A 149 -3.30 -12.14 9.87
N SER A 150 -3.59 -10.85 9.88
CA SER A 150 -4.91 -10.34 10.28
C SER A 150 -5.54 -9.57 9.11
N PRO A 151 -6.36 -10.24 8.29
CA PRO A 151 -7.17 -9.57 7.30
C PRO A 151 -8.26 -8.79 8.04
N LEU A 152 -8.48 -7.52 7.71
CA LEU A 152 -9.75 -6.89 8.09
C LEU A 152 -10.84 -7.52 7.21
N ASN A 153 -12.01 -7.78 7.81
CA ASN A 153 -13.28 -8.31 7.25
C ASN A 153 -13.29 -8.60 5.74
N SER A 154 -13.77 -9.79 5.36
CA SER A 154 -13.92 -10.26 3.97
C SER A 154 -14.49 -9.22 3.00
N ASP A 155 -15.37 -8.33 3.47
CA ASP A 155 -16.22 -7.45 2.67
C ASP A 155 -15.57 -6.12 2.23
N LEU A 156 -14.29 -5.87 2.57
CA LEU A 156 -13.61 -4.67 2.13
C LEU A 156 -13.21 -4.76 0.65
N ALA A 157 -14.05 -4.20 -0.23
CA ALA A 157 -13.79 -4.08 -1.66
C ALA A 157 -12.72 -3.01 -1.94
N LEU A 158 -11.44 -3.40 -1.93
CA LEU A 158 -10.31 -2.49 -2.14
C LEU A 158 -10.12 -2.13 -3.61
N GLY A 159 -9.97 -3.12 -4.50
CA GLY A 159 -9.61 -2.90 -5.91
C GLY A 159 -10.51 -3.59 -6.95
N ASP A 160 -11.48 -4.41 -6.54
CA ASP A 160 -12.29 -5.22 -7.47
C ASP A 160 -13.19 -4.36 -8.40
N GLY A 161 -13.61 -3.19 -7.91
CA GLY A 161 -14.44 -2.25 -8.68
C GLY A 161 -13.67 -1.39 -9.69
N ILE A 162 -12.33 -1.49 -9.72
CA ILE A 162 -11.49 -0.68 -10.63
C ILE A 162 -11.26 -1.49 -11.92
N SER A 163 -11.63 -0.94 -13.08
CA SER A 163 -11.37 -1.60 -14.35
C SER A 163 -9.90 -1.46 -14.77
N ASP A 164 -9.36 -2.46 -15.46
CA ASP A 164 -7.98 -2.42 -15.95
C ASP A 164 -7.78 -1.30 -16.98
N ASP A 165 -8.80 -1.01 -17.80
CA ASP A 165 -8.79 0.12 -18.74
C ASP A 165 -8.58 1.46 -18.03
N LEU A 166 -9.17 1.63 -16.85
CA LEU A 166 -9.06 2.85 -16.06
C LEU A 166 -7.66 2.98 -15.45
N VAL A 167 -7.08 1.87 -14.98
CA VAL A 167 -5.69 1.82 -14.50
C VAL A 167 -4.74 2.23 -15.62
N VAL A 168 -4.87 1.62 -16.80
CA VAL A 168 -4.05 1.91 -17.98
C VAL A 168 -4.20 3.38 -18.38
N TYR A 169 -5.43 3.90 -18.43
CA TYR A 169 -5.69 5.30 -18.75
C TYR A 169 -4.95 6.26 -17.81
N TRP A 170 -5.07 6.07 -16.49
CA TRP A 170 -4.43 6.93 -15.51
C TRP A 170 -2.91 6.87 -15.59
N LEU A 171 -2.37 5.65 -15.74
CA LEU A 171 -0.95 5.40 -15.83
C LEU A 171 -0.33 6.06 -17.07
N ASP A 172 -0.91 5.81 -18.25
CA ASP A 172 -0.49 6.41 -19.51
C ASP A 172 -0.50 7.93 -19.47
N LEU A 173 -1.57 8.51 -18.89
CA LEU A 173 -1.71 9.95 -18.78
C LEU A 173 -0.65 10.55 -17.84
N ALA A 174 -0.43 9.92 -16.67
CA ALA A 174 0.57 10.37 -15.71
C ALA A 174 1.99 10.29 -16.30
N GLU A 175 2.35 9.17 -16.95
CA GLU A 175 3.66 9.00 -17.58
C GLU A 175 3.90 10.00 -18.70
N LYS A 176 2.93 10.18 -19.61
CA LYS A 176 3.04 11.16 -20.70
C LYS A 176 3.28 12.58 -20.15
N ARG A 177 2.58 12.97 -19.07
CA ARG A 177 2.78 14.28 -18.43
C ARG A 177 4.17 14.40 -17.80
N LEU A 178 4.62 13.38 -17.06
CA LEU A 178 5.93 13.36 -16.42
C LEU A 178 7.07 13.37 -17.44
N GLU A 179 6.97 12.60 -18.52
CA GLU A 179 7.97 12.60 -19.60
C GLU A 179 8.10 13.95 -20.29
N LEU A 180 6.99 14.66 -20.49
CA LEU A 180 7.01 16.01 -21.05
C LEU A 180 7.72 16.99 -20.10
N LEU A 181 7.57 16.83 -18.79
CA LEU A 181 8.26 17.65 -17.80
C LEU A 181 9.77 17.36 -17.76
N VAL A 182 10.18 16.10 -17.92
CA VAL A 182 11.60 15.72 -18.01
C VAL A 182 12.24 16.22 -19.33
N LYS A 183 11.54 16.07 -20.47
CA LYS A 183 12.04 16.49 -21.79
C LYS A 183 11.98 18.01 -22.03
N GLY A 184 11.06 18.71 -21.36
CA GLY A 184 10.75 20.13 -21.53
C GLY A 184 11.88 21.10 -21.19
N SER A 185 12.88 20.67 -20.42
CA SER A 185 14.07 21.48 -20.10
C SER A 185 14.90 21.91 -21.33
N LYS A 186 14.79 21.20 -22.48
CA LYS A 186 15.63 21.44 -23.67
C LYS A 186 14.97 22.21 -24.82
N SER A 187 13.66 22.48 -24.77
CA SER A 187 12.94 23.05 -25.92
C SER A 187 12.19 24.34 -25.55
N LYS A 188 12.52 25.46 -26.22
CA LYS A 188 11.86 26.78 -26.09
C LYS A 188 10.36 26.81 -26.47
N LYS A 189 9.74 25.66 -26.74
CA LYS A 189 8.30 25.56 -27.03
C LYS A 189 7.57 25.38 -25.70
N LYS A 190 6.62 26.28 -25.39
CA LYS A 190 5.68 26.21 -24.25
C LYS A 190 5.33 24.74 -23.98
N THR A 191 5.84 24.17 -22.89
CA THR A 191 5.39 22.86 -22.42
C THR A 191 3.89 22.93 -22.26
N ALA A 192 3.16 21.94 -22.77
CA ALA A 192 1.72 21.93 -22.60
C ALA A 192 1.39 21.98 -21.10
N VAL A 193 2.14 21.23 -20.28
CA VAL A 193 2.03 21.02 -18.82
C VAL A 193 2.74 22.10 -17.98
N GLU A 194 2.08 22.58 -16.92
CA GLU A 194 2.66 23.46 -15.90
C GLU A 194 3.78 22.76 -15.11
N ALA A 195 4.85 23.50 -14.79
CA ALA A 195 5.98 22.95 -14.04
C ALA A 195 5.58 22.65 -12.59
N LEU A 196 6.04 21.52 -12.05
CA LEU A 196 5.77 21.08 -10.67
C LEU A 196 6.42 21.97 -9.60
N HIS A 197 7.40 22.79 -9.99
CA HIS A 197 8.09 23.73 -9.14
C HIS A 197 8.57 24.94 -9.94
N GLY A 198 8.79 26.08 -9.29
CA GLY A 198 9.27 27.30 -9.94
C GLY A 198 10.71 27.20 -10.45
N ASP A 199 11.54 26.38 -9.79
CA ASP A 199 12.89 26.03 -10.23
C ASP A 199 12.83 24.84 -11.21
N PRO A 200 13.35 24.98 -12.45
CA PRO A 200 13.35 23.90 -13.43
C PRO A 200 14.13 22.65 -13.00
N GLY A 201 15.21 22.79 -12.22
CA GLY A 201 15.98 21.63 -11.73
C GLY A 201 15.18 20.79 -10.74
N ILE A 202 14.57 21.45 -9.75
CA ILE A 202 13.69 20.81 -8.77
C ILE A 202 12.44 20.22 -9.46
N ALA A 203 11.90 20.89 -10.48
CA ALA A 203 10.76 20.36 -11.24
C ALA A 203 11.12 19.06 -11.99
N THR A 204 12.34 18.96 -12.56
CA THR A 204 12.82 17.73 -13.18
C THR A 204 13.07 16.62 -12.17
N ASP A 205 13.58 16.96 -10.98
CA ASP A 205 13.79 16.00 -9.89
C ASP A 205 12.45 15.40 -9.46
N PHE A 206 11.42 16.23 -9.20
CA PHE A 206 10.08 15.74 -8.89
C PHE A 206 9.53 14.82 -9.99
N ALA A 207 9.68 15.20 -11.26
CA ALA A 207 9.19 14.38 -12.36
C ALA A 207 9.89 13.00 -12.40
N ALA A 208 11.20 12.96 -12.16
CA ALA A 208 11.96 11.71 -12.09
C ALA A 208 11.56 10.85 -10.87
N LEU A 209 11.38 11.47 -9.71
CA LEU A 209 10.97 10.80 -8.47
C LEU A 209 9.58 10.15 -8.60
N PHE A 210 8.61 10.87 -9.17
CA PHE A 210 7.27 10.32 -9.44
C PHE A 210 7.30 9.21 -10.49
N LEU A 211 8.09 9.38 -11.55
CA LEU A 211 8.23 8.35 -12.58
C LEU A 211 8.82 7.06 -12.00
N CYS A 212 9.80 7.15 -11.10
CA CYS A 212 10.36 5.97 -10.41
C CYS A 212 9.27 5.23 -9.62
N ARG A 213 8.45 5.94 -8.84
CA ARG A 213 7.38 5.35 -8.04
C ARG A 213 6.29 4.68 -8.89
N LEU A 214 5.85 5.34 -9.95
CA LEU A 214 4.87 4.76 -10.89
C LEU A 214 5.45 3.54 -11.62
N THR A 215 6.73 3.61 -12.02
CA THR A 215 7.41 2.50 -12.71
C THR A 215 7.58 1.30 -11.79
N PHE A 216 7.96 1.52 -10.53
CA PHE A 216 7.97 0.47 -9.51
C PHE A 216 6.58 -0.16 -9.38
N ARG A 217 5.53 0.64 -9.17
CA ARG A 217 4.17 0.14 -8.98
C ARG A 217 3.65 -0.66 -10.17
N ARG A 218 3.95 -0.21 -11.40
CA ARG A 218 3.60 -0.94 -12.62
C ARG A 218 4.25 -2.32 -12.65
N HIS A 219 5.57 -2.38 -12.45
CA HIS A 219 6.29 -3.66 -12.49
C HIS A 219 5.88 -4.58 -11.34
N PHE A 220 5.67 -4.04 -10.14
CA PHE A 220 5.20 -4.81 -9.00
C PHE A 220 3.81 -5.40 -9.26
N TYR A 221 2.86 -4.60 -9.73
CA TYR A 221 1.53 -5.09 -10.10
C TYR A 221 1.57 -6.10 -11.25
N ALA A 222 2.37 -5.84 -12.30
CA ALA A 222 2.51 -6.76 -13.42
C ALA A 222 3.06 -8.12 -12.98
N GLY A 223 4.03 -8.15 -12.07
CA GLY A 223 4.56 -9.39 -11.50
C GLY A 223 3.50 -10.17 -10.71
N LEU A 224 2.73 -9.47 -9.86
CA LEU A 224 1.61 -10.08 -9.11
C LEU A 224 0.50 -10.58 -10.04
N SER A 225 0.17 -9.82 -11.08
CA SER A 225 -0.84 -10.20 -12.07
C SER A 225 -0.41 -11.40 -12.91
N ALA A 226 0.88 -11.52 -13.24
CA ALA A 226 1.44 -12.66 -13.98
C ALA A 226 1.44 -13.95 -13.14
N LEU A 227 1.64 -13.84 -11.82
CA LEU A 227 1.41 -14.96 -10.89
C LEU A 227 -0.06 -15.40 -10.85
N GLY A 228 -0.99 -14.48 -11.11
CA GLY A 228 -2.41 -14.76 -11.28
C GLY A 228 -3.07 -15.50 -10.11
N SER A 229 -4.24 -16.10 -10.37
CA SER A 229 -4.91 -17.02 -9.44
C SER A 229 -4.38 -18.46 -9.59
N ALA A 230 -3.07 -18.63 -9.72
CA ALA A 230 -2.33 -19.91 -9.67
C ALA A 230 -2.81 -21.12 -10.51
N GLU A 231 -3.78 -20.98 -11.43
CA GLU A 231 -4.16 -22.05 -12.38
C GLU A 231 -3.22 -22.11 -13.60
N SER A 232 -2.61 -20.98 -13.98
CA SER A 232 -1.58 -20.91 -15.03
C SER A 232 -0.70 -19.65 -14.86
N PRO A 233 0.21 -19.61 -13.87
CA PRO A 233 1.10 -18.47 -13.68
C PRO A 233 2.11 -18.37 -14.84
N ASP A 234 2.32 -17.16 -15.35
CA ASP A 234 3.44 -16.86 -16.24
C ASP A 234 4.66 -16.50 -15.39
N LEU A 235 5.41 -17.55 -15.02
CA LEU A 235 6.56 -17.43 -14.11
C LEU A 235 7.71 -16.61 -14.72
N GLU A 236 7.92 -16.70 -16.04
CA GLU A 236 8.98 -15.95 -16.72
C GLU A 236 8.64 -14.46 -16.76
N ALA A 237 7.40 -14.10 -17.11
CA ALA A 237 6.94 -12.72 -17.09
C ALA A 237 6.90 -12.16 -15.66
N ALA A 238 6.50 -12.96 -14.67
CA ALA A 238 6.51 -12.58 -13.26
C ALA A 238 7.93 -12.28 -12.77
N ALA A 239 8.89 -13.18 -13.02
CA ALA A 239 10.29 -13.01 -12.64
C ALA A 239 10.89 -11.74 -13.27
N ALA A 240 10.70 -11.55 -14.58
CA ALA A 240 11.19 -10.36 -15.27
C ALA A 240 10.59 -9.06 -14.71
N SER A 241 9.32 -9.08 -14.33
CA SER A 241 8.64 -7.94 -13.72
C SER A 241 9.16 -7.65 -12.30
N PHE A 242 9.40 -8.67 -11.48
CA PHE A 242 9.98 -8.47 -10.14
C PHE A 242 11.44 -8.01 -10.19
N ASP A 243 12.23 -8.48 -11.15
CA ASP A 243 13.59 -7.99 -11.38
C ASP A 243 13.60 -6.52 -11.80
N ALA A 244 12.70 -6.14 -12.72
CA ALA A 244 12.53 -4.73 -13.10
C ALA A 244 12.10 -3.86 -11.91
N ALA A 245 11.16 -4.33 -11.08
CA ALA A 245 10.75 -3.64 -9.86
C ALA A 245 11.91 -3.50 -8.86
N HIS A 246 12.71 -4.56 -8.68
CA HIS A 246 13.89 -4.56 -7.82
C HIS A 246 14.91 -3.50 -8.24
N VAL A 247 15.23 -3.40 -9.54
CA VAL A 247 16.14 -2.37 -10.07
C VAL A 247 15.63 -0.96 -9.78
N VAL A 248 14.33 -0.72 -9.91
CA VAL A 248 13.73 0.60 -9.61
C VAL A 248 13.80 0.90 -8.12
N LEU A 249 13.51 -0.06 -7.25
CA LEU A 249 13.62 0.11 -5.79
C LEU A 249 15.06 0.40 -5.35
N GLN A 250 16.05 -0.24 -5.96
CA GLN A 250 17.46 0.07 -5.70
C GLN A 250 17.81 1.53 -6.05
N ARG A 251 17.22 2.09 -7.11
CA ARG A 251 17.38 3.51 -7.45
C ARG A 251 16.66 4.41 -6.45
N MET A 252 15.45 4.04 -6.01
CA MET A 252 14.72 4.77 -4.96
C MET A 252 15.49 4.80 -3.64
N ALA A 253 16.27 3.76 -3.32
CA ALA A 253 17.12 3.75 -2.13
C ALA A 253 18.24 4.81 -2.16
N THR A 254 18.69 5.24 -3.34
CA THR A 254 19.78 6.23 -3.50
C THR A 254 19.33 7.58 -4.03
N GLU A 255 18.04 7.78 -4.27
CA GLU A 255 17.49 8.98 -4.92
C GLU A 255 17.79 10.29 -4.16
N ARG A 256 17.94 10.23 -2.83
CA ARG A 256 18.30 11.37 -1.98
C ARG A 256 19.73 11.88 -2.21
N LEU A 257 20.59 11.09 -2.87
CA LEU A 257 21.94 11.51 -3.25
C LEU A 257 21.95 12.33 -4.55
N GLU A 258 20.91 12.16 -5.39
CA GLU A 258 20.84 12.75 -6.73
C GLU A 258 19.87 13.95 -6.77
N ALA A 259 18.71 13.83 -6.11
CA ALA A 259 17.66 14.84 -6.10
C ALA A 259 17.86 15.90 -5.00
N ALA A 260 17.34 17.10 -5.23
CA ALA A 260 17.36 18.17 -4.24
C ALA A 260 16.61 17.80 -2.94
N ASP A 261 17.20 18.13 -1.79
CA ASP A 261 16.64 17.79 -0.47
C ASP A 261 15.22 18.34 -0.24
N ILE A 262 14.91 19.49 -0.85
CA ILE A 262 13.58 20.12 -0.80
C ILE A 262 12.46 19.20 -1.33
N CYS A 263 12.77 18.26 -2.22
CA CYS A 263 11.79 17.29 -2.72
C CYS A 263 11.26 16.38 -1.62
N PHE A 264 12.03 16.16 -0.55
CA PHE A 264 11.71 15.24 0.54
C PHE A 264 11.21 15.93 1.81
N GLN A 265 10.98 17.25 1.76
CA GLN A 265 10.52 18.05 2.91
C GLN A 265 8.99 18.22 2.96
N GLY A 266 8.24 17.41 2.21
CA GLY A 266 6.78 17.42 2.19
C GLY A 266 6.14 16.71 3.38
N HIS A 267 4.84 16.92 3.56
CA HIS A 267 4.05 16.31 4.61
C HIS A 267 3.09 15.28 4.03
N ALA A 268 3.09 14.07 4.60
CA ALA A 268 2.15 13.02 4.22
C ALA A 268 0.74 13.39 4.68
N MET A 269 -0.21 13.43 3.75
CA MET A 269 -1.59 13.84 4.01
C MET A 269 -2.55 12.65 3.94
N GLY A 270 -3.69 12.72 4.62
CA GLY A 270 -4.73 11.66 4.52
C GLY A 270 -4.40 10.36 5.26
N PHE A 271 -3.70 10.45 6.39
CA PHE A 271 -3.39 9.30 7.26
C PHE A 271 -3.87 9.51 8.69
N ASP A 272 -4.30 8.43 9.34
CA ASP A 272 -4.65 8.41 10.75
C ASP A 272 -4.21 7.09 11.40
N MET A 273 -3.26 7.19 12.33
CA MET A 273 -2.65 6.06 13.03
C MET A 273 -3.56 5.45 14.11
N HIS A 274 -4.68 6.12 14.43
CA HIS A 274 -5.69 5.68 15.40
C HIS A 274 -6.94 5.08 14.74
N MET A 275 -6.94 4.87 13.41
CA MET A 275 -8.05 4.23 12.69
C MET A 275 -8.44 2.85 13.24
N SER A 276 -7.50 2.15 13.88
CA SER A 276 -7.75 0.88 14.57
C SER A 276 -8.82 0.98 15.67
N ARG A 277 -8.99 2.14 16.32
CA ARG A 277 -10.04 2.36 17.34
C ARG A 277 -11.45 2.17 16.77
N LEU A 278 -11.64 2.53 15.50
CA LEU A 278 -12.89 2.34 14.76
C LEU A 278 -13.03 0.94 14.20
N LEU A 279 -11.97 0.48 13.52
CA LEU A 279 -12.03 -0.72 12.68
C LEU A 279 -11.90 -2.01 13.47
N ALA A 280 -11.26 -1.97 14.65
CA ALA A 280 -10.99 -3.12 15.51
C ALA A 280 -11.48 -2.85 16.95
N SER A 281 -12.74 -2.45 17.11
CA SER A 281 -13.33 -2.09 18.41
C SER A 281 -13.47 -3.26 19.39
N THR A 282 -13.35 -4.49 18.92
CA THR A 282 -13.34 -5.72 19.73
C THR A 282 -11.96 -6.02 20.33
N MET A 283 -10.95 -5.23 20.00
CA MET A 283 -9.58 -5.38 20.46
C MET A 283 -9.13 -4.12 21.21
N PRO A 284 -8.20 -4.23 22.17
CA PRO A 284 -7.64 -3.06 22.84
C PRO A 284 -7.04 -2.07 21.83
N PRO A 285 -7.26 -0.76 21.99
CA PRO A 285 -6.75 0.25 21.06
C PRO A 285 -5.22 0.23 21.00
N ARG A 286 -4.68 0.15 19.78
CA ARG A 286 -3.24 0.25 19.52
C ARG A 286 -2.96 1.24 18.40
N GLU A 287 -2.00 2.11 18.64
CA GLU A 287 -1.50 3.03 17.62
C GLU A 287 -0.63 2.28 16.61
N ALA A 288 -0.88 2.54 15.33
CA ALA A 288 -0.09 2.00 14.23
C ALA A 288 1.37 2.50 14.31
N LYS A 289 2.33 1.57 14.15
CA LYS A 289 3.76 1.90 14.09
C LYS A 289 4.30 1.54 12.72
N LEU A 290 4.53 2.57 11.91
CA LEU A 290 5.11 2.42 10.58
C LEU A 290 6.62 2.63 10.63
N ASP A 291 7.35 1.79 9.91
CA ASP A 291 8.80 1.93 9.74
C ASP A 291 9.14 3.14 8.86
N SER A 292 10.43 3.50 8.80
CA SER A 292 10.89 4.59 7.92
C SER A 292 10.69 4.25 6.44
N ALA A 293 10.66 5.26 5.56
CA ALA A 293 10.46 5.03 4.13
C ALA A 293 11.58 4.18 3.53
N ALA A 294 12.82 4.39 4.01
CA ALA A 294 13.97 3.61 3.61
C ALA A 294 13.84 2.13 4.02
N ASP A 295 13.35 1.86 5.22
CA ASP A 295 13.13 0.49 5.70
C ASP A 295 12.00 -0.19 4.92
N ALA A 296 10.90 0.53 4.65
CA ALA A 296 9.80 0.03 3.82
C ALA A 296 10.30 -0.34 2.41
N PHE A 297 11.10 0.52 1.77
CA PHE A 297 11.69 0.23 0.46
C PHE A 297 12.66 -0.96 0.52
N ALA A 298 13.46 -1.07 1.58
CA ALA A 298 14.38 -2.21 1.77
C ALA A 298 13.61 -3.54 1.93
N GLN A 299 12.54 -3.53 2.72
CA GLN A 299 11.64 -4.67 2.91
C GLN A 299 10.98 -5.06 1.58
N THR A 300 10.45 -4.09 0.81
CA THR A 300 9.88 -4.34 -0.51
C THR A 300 10.92 -4.83 -1.53
N THR A 301 12.17 -4.33 -1.45
CA THR A 301 13.28 -4.81 -2.30
C THR A 301 13.57 -6.29 -2.04
N GLN A 302 13.66 -6.67 -0.75
CA GLN A 302 13.85 -8.06 -0.36
C GLN A 302 12.67 -8.93 -0.81
N LEU A 303 11.44 -8.43 -0.71
CA LEU A 303 10.25 -9.11 -1.21
C LEU A 303 10.33 -9.39 -2.71
N CYS A 304 10.63 -8.39 -3.54
CA CYS A 304 10.76 -8.58 -4.99
C CYS A 304 11.82 -9.62 -5.32
N ARG A 305 12.95 -9.62 -4.60
CA ARG A 305 13.99 -10.64 -4.76
C ARG A 305 13.49 -12.04 -4.40
N HIS A 306 12.78 -12.18 -3.27
CA HIS A 306 12.23 -13.47 -2.85
C HIS A 306 11.15 -13.99 -3.80
N LEU A 307 10.28 -13.12 -4.31
CA LEU A 307 9.27 -13.46 -5.33
C LEU A 307 9.93 -13.86 -6.65
N GLY A 308 10.96 -13.12 -7.10
CA GLY A 308 11.73 -13.47 -8.30
C GLY A 308 12.40 -14.84 -8.18
N LEU A 309 13.00 -15.15 -7.02
CA LEU A 309 13.54 -16.48 -6.73
C LEU A 309 12.44 -17.56 -6.75
N ALA A 310 11.27 -17.28 -6.16
CA ALA A 310 10.14 -18.20 -6.16
C ALA A 310 9.63 -18.49 -7.58
N CYS A 311 9.71 -17.52 -8.50
CA CYS A 311 9.33 -17.64 -9.90
C CYS A 311 10.38 -18.33 -10.78
N THR A 312 11.61 -18.53 -10.30
CA THR A 312 12.72 -19.10 -11.07
C THR A 312 13.23 -20.40 -10.44
N PRO A 313 12.38 -21.46 -10.37
CA PRO A 313 12.82 -22.75 -9.86
C PRO A 313 13.99 -23.27 -10.71
N PRO A 314 15.01 -23.91 -10.11
CA PRO A 314 16.13 -24.47 -10.86
C PRO A 314 15.64 -25.39 -11.98
N LEU A 315 16.14 -25.18 -13.20
CA LEU A 315 15.83 -26.03 -14.38
C LEU A 315 16.23 -27.50 -14.17
N ASP A 316 17.08 -27.78 -13.18
CA ASP A 316 17.64 -29.08 -12.85
C ASP A 316 16.87 -29.84 -11.75
N ILE A 317 15.65 -29.43 -11.37
CA ILE A 317 14.81 -30.25 -10.47
C ILE A 317 14.45 -31.55 -11.20
N LYS A 318 15.23 -32.61 -10.94
CA LYS A 318 15.09 -33.93 -11.56
C LYS A 318 14.46 -34.94 -10.59
N GLY A 319 14.47 -34.65 -9.30
CA GLY A 319 13.86 -35.48 -8.27
C GLY A 319 13.36 -34.72 -7.05
N MET A 320 12.74 -35.47 -6.14
CA MET A 320 12.17 -34.95 -4.89
C MET A 320 13.22 -34.28 -3.99
N ASP A 321 14.47 -34.76 -4.01
CA ASP A 321 15.56 -34.20 -3.20
C ASP A 321 15.95 -32.78 -3.66
N ASP A 322 15.94 -32.52 -4.97
CA ASP A 322 16.22 -31.20 -5.53
C ASP A 322 15.10 -30.21 -5.17
N LEU A 323 13.85 -30.65 -5.26
CA LEU A 323 12.69 -29.86 -4.84
C LEU A 323 12.75 -29.55 -3.34
N LYS A 324 13.08 -30.55 -2.51
CA LYS A 324 13.24 -30.37 -1.07
C LYS A 324 14.38 -29.40 -0.75
N ALA A 325 15.51 -29.50 -1.44
CA ALA A 325 16.63 -28.58 -1.28
C ALA A 325 16.23 -27.14 -1.64
N TYR A 326 15.51 -26.96 -2.74
CA TYR A 326 14.98 -25.67 -3.17
C TYR A 326 14.02 -25.06 -2.14
N LEU A 327 13.00 -25.81 -1.71
CA LEU A 327 12.03 -25.34 -0.70
C LEU A 327 12.70 -25.07 0.65
N THR A 328 13.68 -25.88 1.05
CA THR A 328 14.46 -25.66 2.28
C THR A 328 15.28 -24.38 2.17
N HIS A 329 15.89 -24.12 1.01
CA HIS A 329 16.62 -22.88 0.77
C HIS A 329 15.67 -21.67 0.82
N LEU A 330 14.54 -21.70 0.11
CA LEU A 330 13.56 -20.63 0.13
C LEU A 330 13.04 -20.35 1.55
N SER A 331 12.72 -21.40 2.32
CA SER A 331 12.31 -21.29 3.72
C SER A 331 13.41 -20.68 4.61
N SER A 332 14.68 -21.03 4.38
CA SER A 332 15.82 -20.49 5.14
C SER A 332 15.99 -18.97 5.01
N LEU A 333 15.48 -18.38 3.92
CA LEU A 333 15.49 -16.92 3.69
C LEU A 333 14.47 -16.18 4.57
N ARG A 334 13.63 -16.90 5.33
CA ARG A 334 12.50 -16.35 6.11
C ARG A 334 11.65 -15.40 5.27
N PRO A 335 11.08 -15.88 4.16
CA PRO A 335 10.36 -15.03 3.24
C PRO A 335 9.08 -14.49 3.90
N ASN A 336 8.62 -13.32 3.44
CA ASN A 336 7.40 -12.73 3.98
C ASN A 336 6.17 -13.62 3.67
N ILE A 337 5.04 -13.27 4.27
CA ILE A 337 3.80 -14.01 4.09
C ILE A 337 3.38 -14.17 2.63
N LEU A 338 3.51 -13.14 1.80
CA LEU A 338 3.09 -13.18 0.40
C LEU A 338 3.88 -14.22 -0.41
N VAL A 339 5.20 -14.28 -0.24
CA VAL A 339 6.03 -15.29 -0.90
C VAL A 339 5.67 -16.69 -0.40
N ARG A 340 5.43 -16.84 0.91
CA ARG A 340 4.94 -18.11 1.48
C ARG A 340 3.61 -18.51 0.86
N SER A 341 2.70 -17.57 0.60
CA SER A 341 1.40 -17.84 -0.01
C SER A 341 1.48 -18.40 -1.44
N TYR A 342 2.48 -17.99 -2.21
CA TYR A 342 2.69 -18.51 -3.56
C TYR A 342 3.55 -19.79 -3.60
N ALA A 343 4.35 -20.04 -2.57
CA ALA A 343 5.25 -21.17 -2.49
C ALA A 343 4.76 -22.33 -1.61
N ALA A 344 3.62 -22.17 -0.91
CA ALA A 344 2.95 -23.19 -0.09
C ALA A 344 2.28 -24.27 -0.94
#